data_AF-A0A415ZBK4-F1
#
_entry.id   AF-A0A415ZBK4-F1
#
_cell.length_a   1.000
_cell.length_b   1.000
_cell.length_c   1.000
_cell.angle_alpha   90.00
_cell.angle_beta   90.00
_cell.angle_gamma   90.00
#
_symmetry.space_group_name_H-M   'P 1'
#
loop_
_entity.id
_entity.type
_entity.pdbx_description
1 polymer ?
#
loop_
_entity_poly.entity_id
_entity_poly.type
_entity_poly.pdbx_seq_one_letter_code
_entity_poly.pdbx_strand_id
1 'polypeptide(L)'
;MSSSENNEVVYHYCSLETFKNIIANQCLWLCDVQKSNDSKECMALPERIKELTVEQKLRENYPPEQRKLFDRFINFLGHSVRHTYTTCFSRKRDDLNQWRGYAADGTGLCIGFRKHFFMQLNKPEWPVLLFKSVDYTEKGIENCAESYLEELKGIIDDSIKYGERMCNTDQDELLHRLFTTSSTFKKLRFMKKQKNV
;
A
#
# COMPACT_ATOMS: atom_id res chain seq x y z
N MET A 1 10.05 16.45 -18.83
CA MET A 1 9.42 16.74 -17.54
C MET A 1 9.13 18.22 -17.49
N SER A 2 7.88 18.63 -17.23
CA SER A 2 7.53 20.05 -17.18
C SER A 2 8.13 20.71 -15.93
N SER A 3 8.43 22.01 -16.03
CA SER A 3 9.00 22.81 -14.94
C SER A 3 8.13 22.90 -13.68
N SER A 4 6.86 22.48 -13.74
CA SER A 4 5.90 22.53 -12.63
C SER A 4 6.03 21.38 -11.63
N GLU A 5 6.37 20.15 -12.06
CA GLU A 5 6.49 19.00 -11.14
C GLU A 5 7.70 19.12 -10.20
N ASN A 6 8.73 19.86 -10.60
CA ASN A 6 9.98 19.97 -9.84
C ASN A 6 9.83 20.81 -8.55
N ASN A 7 8.75 21.60 -8.47
CA ASN A 7 8.46 22.50 -7.34
C ASN A 7 7.36 21.99 -6.40
N GLU A 8 6.78 20.82 -6.65
CA GLU A 8 5.80 20.26 -5.71
C GLU A 8 6.46 19.93 -4.36
N VAL A 9 5.82 20.36 -3.27
CA VAL A 9 6.28 20.11 -1.90
C VAL A 9 5.30 19.19 -1.19
N VAL A 10 5.84 18.19 -0.50
CA VAL A 10 5.10 17.34 0.43
C VAL A 10 5.60 17.58 1.85
N TYR A 11 4.73 17.45 2.83
CA TYR A 11 4.95 17.92 4.18
C TYR A 11 4.97 16.78 5.18
N HIS A 12 6.02 16.72 6.00
CA HIS A 12 6.13 15.78 7.11
C HIS A 12 5.89 16.52 8.43
N TYR A 13 4.86 16.11 9.16
CA TYR A 13 4.52 16.65 10.47
C TYR A 13 5.20 15.80 11.53
N CYS A 14 5.92 16.41 12.46
CA CYS A 14 6.65 15.70 13.50
C CYS A 14 6.84 16.55 14.76
N SER A 15 7.24 15.92 15.86
CA SER A 15 7.63 16.63 17.08
C SER A 15 8.98 17.35 16.90
N LEU A 16 9.30 18.28 17.81
CA LEU A 16 10.61 18.94 17.84
C LEU A 16 11.76 17.94 18.05
N GLU A 17 11.53 16.90 18.85
CA GLU A 17 12.51 15.83 19.09
C GLU A 17 12.77 15.02 17.81
N THR A 18 11.72 14.59 17.12
CA THR A 18 11.84 13.89 15.84
C THR A 18 12.56 14.76 14.81
N PHE A 19 12.22 16.06 14.72
CA PHE A 19 12.93 16.99 13.84
C PHE A 19 14.43 17.07 14.14
N LYS A 20 14.81 17.22 15.42
CA LYS A 20 16.23 17.22 15.82
C LYS A 20 16.94 15.95 15.38
N ASN A 21 16.30 14.80 15.55
CA ASN A 21 16.84 13.52 15.10
C ASN A 21 17.00 13.47 13.57
N ILE A 22 15.99 13.91 12.81
CA ILE A 22 16.04 13.95 11.33
C ILE A 22 17.24 14.77 10.86
N ILE A 23 17.44 15.97 11.42
CA ILE A 23 18.53 16.86 11.01
C ILE A 23 19.89 16.32 11.46
N ALA A 24 20.00 15.80 12.69
CA ALA A 24 21.25 15.26 13.21
C ALA A 24 21.74 14.02 12.44
N ASN A 25 20.83 13.16 11.99
CA ASN A 25 21.16 11.91 11.30
C ASN A 25 20.97 11.99 9.77
N GLN A 26 20.41 13.09 9.27
CA GLN A 26 20.11 13.32 7.85
C GLN A 26 19.25 12.20 7.22
N CYS A 27 18.35 11.61 7.99
CA CYS A 27 17.53 10.48 7.55
C CYS A 27 16.07 10.61 7.98
N LEU A 28 15.18 9.93 7.26
CA LEU A 28 13.79 9.73 7.64
C LEU A 28 13.60 8.27 8.06
N TRP A 29 13.00 8.05 9.22
CA TRP A 29 12.66 6.71 9.68
C TRP A 29 11.37 6.23 9.02
N LEU A 30 11.38 4.96 8.63
CA LEU A 30 10.18 4.24 8.24
C LEU A 30 9.61 3.53 9.48
N CYS A 31 8.31 3.58 9.65
CA CYS A 31 7.58 2.93 10.74
C CYS A 31 6.89 1.67 10.22
N ASP A 32 6.87 0.63 11.05
CA ASP A 32 6.12 -0.59 10.75
C ASP A 32 4.62 -0.28 10.65
N VAL A 33 4.01 -0.55 9.49
CA VAL A 33 2.59 -0.27 9.25
C VAL A 33 1.68 -1.06 10.18
N GLN A 34 2.13 -2.21 10.70
CA GLN A 34 1.36 -3.03 11.64
C GLN A 34 1.19 -2.35 13.01
N LYS A 35 2.06 -1.37 13.31
CA LYS A 35 1.97 -0.53 14.52
C LYS A 35 1.21 0.78 14.28
N SER A 36 0.64 0.95 13.08
CA SER A 36 -0.22 2.08 12.76
C SER A 36 -1.48 2.07 13.62
N ASN A 37 -2.06 3.26 13.81
CA ASN A 37 -3.35 3.44 14.48
C ASN A 37 -4.53 2.83 13.70
N ASP A 38 -4.30 2.34 12.46
CA ASP A 38 -5.29 1.67 11.63
C ASP A 38 -4.90 0.20 11.41
N SER A 39 -5.48 -0.70 12.20
CA SER A 39 -5.23 -2.14 12.11
C SER A 39 -5.72 -2.78 10.80
N LYS A 40 -6.48 -2.04 9.97
CA LYS A 40 -6.92 -2.46 8.63
C LYS A 40 -6.05 -1.90 7.51
N GLU A 41 -4.98 -1.19 7.83
CA GLU A 41 -4.01 -0.73 6.84
C GLU A 41 -3.42 -1.94 6.10
N CYS A 42 -3.23 -1.80 4.78
CA CYS A 42 -2.86 -2.89 3.87
C CYS A 42 -3.86 -4.06 3.72
N MET A 43 -4.99 -4.07 4.44
CA MET A 43 -5.97 -5.16 4.34
C MET A 43 -7.08 -4.89 3.32
N ALA A 44 -7.25 -3.64 2.89
CA ALA A 44 -8.34 -3.25 2.00
C ALA A 44 -8.36 -4.03 0.67
N LEU A 45 -7.21 -4.15 0.01
CA LEU A 45 -7.06 -4.85 -1.27
C LEU A 45 -7.14 -6.39 -1.10
N PRO A 46 -6.42 -7.04 -0.16
CA PRO A 46 -6.57 -8.48 0.07
C PRO A 46 -8.00 -8.88 0.46
N GLU A 47 -8.67 -8.09 1.31
CA GLU A 47 -10.08 -8.32 1.66
C GLU A 47 -10.96 -8.27 0.40
N ARG A 48 -10.78 -7.24 -0.46
CA ARG A 48 -11.62 -7.09 -1.65
C ARG A 48 -11.40 -8.19 -2.68
N ILE A 49 -10.15 -8.62 -2.88
CA ILE A 49 -9.84 -9.75 -3.77
C ILE A 49 -10.56 -11.02 -3.30
N LYS A 50 -10.55 -11.30 -1.99
CA LYS A 50 -11.30 -12.43 -1.43
C LYS A 50 -12.80 -12.31 -1.67
N GLU A 51 -13.39 -11.14 -1.45
CA GLU A 51 -14.81 -10.90 -1.70
C GLU A 51 -15.17 -11.18 -3.17
N LEU A 52 -14.41 -10.60 -4.11
CA LEU A 52 -14.62 -10.79 -5.56
C LEU A 52 -14.52 -12.27 -5.98
N THR A 53 -13.59 -13.01 -5.38
CA THR A 53 -13.44 -14.44 -5.70
C THR A 53 -14.67 -15.27 -5.33
N VAL A 54 -15.34 -14.90 -4.24
CA VAL A 54 -16.57 -15.53 -3.77
C VAL A 54 -17.76 -15.08 -4.63
N GLU A 55 -17.87 -13.77 -4.89
CA GLU A 55 -18.94 -13.18 -5.72
C GLU A 55 -18.97 -13.80 -7.13
N GLN A 56 -17.81 -13.96 -7.74
CA GLN A 56 -17.66 -14.51 -9.10
C GLN A 56 -17.55 -16.05 -9.13
N LYS A 57 -17.60 -16.73 -7.98
CA LYS A 57 -17.42 -18.18 -7.84
C LYS A 57 -16.18 -18.72 -8.58
N LEU A 58 -15.09 -17.94 -8.60
CA LEU A 58 -13.92 -18.22 -9.46
C LEU A 58 -13.32 -19.60 -9.24
N ARG A 59 -13.31 -20.05 -7.99
CA ARG A 59 -12.81 -21.38 -7.61
C ARG A 59 -13.51 -22.52 -8.37
N GLU A 60 -14.81 -22.37 -8.62
CA GLU A 60 -15.63 -23.41 -9.26
C GLU A 60 -15.31 -23.56 -10.75
N ASN A 61 -14.79 -22.51 -11.39
CA ASN A 61 -14.40 -22.50 -12.80
C ASN A 61 -13.18 -23.37 -13.11
N TYR A 62 -12.44 -23.78 -12.08
CA TYR A 62 -11.22 -24.57 -12.23
C TYR A 62 -11.43 -26.05 -11.87
N PRO A 63 -10.76 -26.98 -12.57
CA PRO A 63 -10.70 -28.39 -12.21
C PRO A 63 -9.92 -28.61 -10.89
N PRO A 64 -10.08 -29.78 -10.24
CA PRO A 64 -9.50 -30.05 -8.93
C PRO A 64 -8.00 -29.83 -8.80
N GLU A 65 -7.21 -30.13 -9.84
CA GLU A 65 -5.77 -29.91 -9.86
C GLU A 65 -5.39 -28.42 -9.76
N GLN A 66 -6.09 -27.55 -10.50
CA GLN A 66 -5.85 -26.11 -10.53
C GLN A 66 -6.39 -25.38 -9.29
N ARG A 67 -7.43 -25.93 -8.64
CA ARG A 67 -7.99 -25.36 -7.40
C ARG A 67 -6.96 -25.26 -6.28
N LYS A 68 -5.94 -26.12 -6.25
CA LYS A 68 -4.86 -26.06 -5.25
C LYS A 68 -4.06 -24.76 -5.35
N LEU A 69 -3.73 -24.33 -6.57
CA LEU A 69 -3.02 -23.07 -6.81
C LEU A 69 -3.89 -21.88 -6.42
N PHE A 70 -5.18 -21.93 -6.75
CA PHE A 70 -6.14 -20.92 -6.33
C PHE A 70 -6.23 -20.81 -4.81
N ASP A 71 -6.46 -21.94 -4.12
CA ASP A 71 -6.59 -22.01 -2.67
C ASP A 71 -5.31 -21.54 -1.96
N ARG A 72 -4.13 -21.87 -2.51
CA ARG A 72 -2.83 -21.36 -2.04
C ARG A 72 -2.84 -19.84 -2.01
N PHE A 73 -3.14 -19.19 -3.13
CA PHE A 73 -3.14 -17.72 -3.23
C PHE A 73 -4.11 -17.09 -2.23
N ILE A 74 -5.36 -17.56 -2.17
CA ILE A 74 -6.39 -17.02 -1.26
C ILE A 74 -6.02 -17.19 0.22
N ASN A 75 -5.41 -18.31 0.58
CA ASN A 75 -4.91 -18.53 1.95
C ASN A 75 -3.80 -17.54 2.29
N PHE A 76 -2.86 -17.30 1.37
CA PHE A 76 -1.78 -16.31 1.56
C PHE A 76 -2.29 -14.88 1.76
N LEU A 77 -3.37 -14.47 1.10
CA LEU A 77 -3.99 -13.16 1.34
C LEU A 77 -4.46 -12.96 2.80
N GLY A 78 -4.70 -14.05 3.55
CA GLY A 78 -5.06 -13.99 4.97
C GLY A 78 -3.86 -13.89 5.92
N HIS A 79 -2.67 -14.23 5.44
CA HIS A 79 -1.44 -14.08 6.18
C HIS A 79 -0.93 -12.66 5.93
N SER A 80 -1.22 -11.77 6.87
CA SER A 80 -0.79 -10.38 6.84
C SER A 80 0.68 -10.27 6.48
N VAL A 81 1.01 -9.49 5.44
CA VAL A 81 2.40 -9.17 5.16
C VAL A 81 2.97 -8.41 6.33
N ARG A 82 3.84 -9.13 7.02
CA ARG A 82 4.74 -8.63 8.04
C ARG A 82 5.86 -7.94 7.27
N HIS A 83 6.25 -6.74 7.70
CA HIS A 83 7.40 -5.96 7.21
C HIS A 83 7.17 -4.94 6.08
N THR A 84 5.97 -4.34 5.97
CA THR A 84 5.83 -3.07 5.24
C THR A 84 6.18 -1.91 6.18
N TYR A 85 7.17 -1.11 5.81
CA TYR A 85 7.55 0.08 6.56
C TYR A 85 7.24 1.34 5.73
N THR A 86 6.62 2.33 6.36
CA THR A 86 6.16 3.54 5.68
C THR A 86 6.63 4.81 6.39
N THR A 87 6.76 5.88 5.63
CA THR A 87 6.80 7.24 6.17
C THR A 87 5.79 8.07 5.40
N CYS A 88 5.06 8.92 6.12
CA CYS A 88 3.87 9.57 5.59
C CYS A 88 4.12 11.06 5.38
N PHE A 89 3.54 11.58 4.29
CA PHE A 89 3.57 12.99 3.96
C PHE A 89 2.17 13.50 3.62
N SER A 90 1.90 14.75 3.94
CA SER A 90 0.71 15.47 3.55
C SER A 90 0.97 16.34 2.32
N ARG A 91 -0.06 16.57 1.50
CA ARG A 91 -0.03 17.59 0.45
C ARG A 91 -0.25 19.01 0.99
N LYS A 92 -0.83 19.13 2.20
CA LYS A 92 -1.16 20.42 2.82
C LYS A 92 -0.10 20.78 3.85
N ARG A 93 0.41 22.02 3.75
CA ARG A 93 1.33 22.62 4.72
C ARG A 93 0.69 22.88 6.08
N ASP A 94 -0.58 23.24 6.05
CA ASP A 94 -1.35 23.60 7.23
C ASP A 94 -2.65 22.79 7.26
N ASP A 95 -2.67 21.74 8.09
CA ASP A 95 -3.81 20.86 8.26
C ASP A 95 -4.00 20.56 9.75
N LEU A 96 -5.13 20.98 10.31
CA LEU A 96 -5.43 20.87 11.75
C LEU A 96 -5.34 19.43 12.26
N ASN A 97 -5.78 18.44 11.45
CA ASN A 97 -5.72 17.05 11.86
C ASN A 97 -4.28 16.54 11.90
N GLN A 98 -3.43 17.00 10.97
CA GLN A 98 -2.00 16.65 10.98
C GLN A 98 -1.27 17.33 12.15
N TRP A 99 -1.58 18.58 12.46
CA TRP A 99 -1.03 19.28 13.63
C TRP A 99 -1.34 18.55 14.93
N ARG A 100 -2.61 18.20 15.13
CA ARG A 100 -3.07 17.44 16.30
C ARG A 100 -2.46 16.04 16.37
N GLY A 101 -2.50 15.31 15.25
CA GLY A 101 -2.14 13.90 15.22
C GLY A 101 -0.64 13.61 15.19
N TYR A 102 0.16 14.47 14.56
CA TYR A 102 1.56 14.16 14.22
C TYR A 102 2.58 15.24 14.60
N ALA A 103 2.16 16.47 14.87
CA ALA A 103 3.05 17.55 15.29
C ALA A 103 2.84 17.96 16.75
N ALA A 104 2.83 16.96 17.65
CA ALA A 104 2.77 17.15 19.11
C ALA A 104 1.66 18.12 19.54
N ASP A 105 0.44 17.88 19.06
CA ASP A 105 -0.74 18.71 19.32
C ASP A 105 -0.56 20.21 18.99
N GLY A 106 0.11 20.49 17.86
CA GLY A 106 0.35 21.85 17.38
C GLY A 106 1.62 22.51 17.90
N THR A 107 2.38 21.87 18.80
CA THR A 107 3.66 22.39 19.32
C THR A 107 4.90 21.92 18.56
N GLY A 108 4.71 21.02 17.59
CA GLY A 108 5.76 20.45 16.75
C GLY A 108 6.08 21.28 15.51
N LEU A 109 6.51 20.59 14.46
CA LEU A 109 7.00 21.19 13.21
C LEU A 109 6.39 20.52 11.99
N CYS A 110 6.35 21.28 10.90
CA CYS A 110 5.95 20.84 9.57
C CYS A 110 7.12 21.09 8.60
N ILE A 111 7.75 20.02 8.13
CA ILE A 111 8.93 20.08 7.25
C ILE A 111 8.47 19.88 5.81
N GLY A 112 8.81 20.82 4.93
CA GLY A 112 8.55 20.69 3.48
C GLY A 112 9.70 20.01 2.75
N PHE A 113 9.39 18.98 1.97
CA PHE A 113 10.32 18.29 1.09
C PHE A 113 9.90 18.43 -0.37
N ARG A 114 10.85 18.67 -1.27
CA ARG A 114 10.55 18.64 -2.71
C ARG A 114 10.21 17.20 -3.12
N LYS A 115 8.98 17.02 -3.61
CA LYS A 115 8.40 15.71 -3.97
C LYS A 115 9.24 14.95 -4.98
N HIS A 116 9.89 15.66 -5.92
CA HIS A 116 10.67 15.04 -6.99
C HIS A 116 11.83 14.17 -6.47
N PHE A 117 12.36 14.44 -5.27
CA PHE A 117 13.40 13.58 -4.67
C PHE A 117 12.87 12.20 -4.34
N PHE A 118 11.64 12.11 -3.81
CA PHE A 118 11.04 10.81 -3.50
C PHE A 118 10.50 10.09 -4.74
N MET A 119 10.05 10.83 -5.75
CA MET A 119 9.67 10.23 -7.04
C MET A 119 10.81 9.45 -7.69
N GLN A 120 12.06 9.85 -7.47
CA GLN A 120 13.24 9.13 -7.93
C GLN A 120 13.47 7.80 -7.20
N LEU A 121 12.73 7.50 -6.13
CA LEU A 121 12.79 6.20 -5.46
C LEU A 121 12.02 5.12 -6.21
N ASN A 122 11.05 5.50 -7.08
CA ASN A 122 10.16 4.58 -7.78
C ASN A 122 10.84 3.92 -9.01
N LYS A 123 12.15 3.76 -8.98
CA LYS A 123 12.86 3.21 -10.13
C LYS A 123 12.84 1.68 -10.11
N PRO A 124 12.86 1.01 -11.29
CA PRO A 124 12.86 -0.45 -11.37
C PRO A 124 14.02 -1.12 -10.62
N GLU A 125 15.16 -0.44 -10.44
CA GLU A 125 16.30 -0.97 -9.71
C GLU A 125 16.05 -1.07 -8.19
N TRP A 126 15.04 -0.37 -7.67
CA TRP A 126 14.63 -0.38 -6.26
C TRP A 126 13.17 -0.84 -6.10
N PRO A 127 12.85 -2.09 -6.48
CA PRO A 127 11.45 -2.55 -6.59
C PRO A 127 10.71 -2.61 -5.24
N VAL A 128 11.43 -2.56 -4.13
CA VAL A 128 10.88 -2.56 -2.77
C VAL A 128 10.56 -1.17 -2.23
N LEU A 129 10.97 -0.10 -2.93
CA LEU A 129 10.71 1.28 -2.55
C LEU A 129 9.60 1.87 -3.42
N LEU A 130 8.63 2.49 -2.77
CA LEU A 130 7.51 3.12 -3.46
C LEU A 130 7.09 4.40 -2.74
N PHE A 131 7.09 5.49 -3.49
CA PHE A 131 6.52 6.77 -3.12
C PHE A 131 5.30 7.06 -4.00
N LYS A 132 4.10 6.90 -3.44
CA LYS A 132 2.84 7.10 -4.14
C LYS A 132 1.82 7.76 -3.22
N SER A 133 0.88 8.50 -3.80
CA SER A 133 -0.27 8.97 -3.02
C SER A 133 -1.17 7.82 -2.63
N VAL A 134 -1.66 7.86 -1.40
CA VAL A 134 -2.67 6.91 -0.91
C VAL A 134 -4.00 7.16 -1.62
N ASP A 135 -4.59 6.10 -2.16
CA ASP A 135 -5.92 6.08 -2.74
C ASP A 135 -6.94 5.65 -1.68
N TYR A 136 -7.97 6.46 -1.52
CA TYR A 136 -9.04 6.26 -0.54
C TYR A 136 -10.35 5.81 -1.20
N THR A 137 -10.37 5.68 -2.53
CA THR A 137 -11.58 5.36 -3.29
C THR A 137 -11.84 3.86 -3.33
N GLU A 138 -13.11 3.48 -3.20
CA GLU A 138 -13.52 2.09 -3.39
C GLU A 138 -13.28 1.64 -4.84
N LYS A 139 -13.50 2.52 -5.81
CA LYS A 139 -13.24 2.25 -7.23
C LYS A 139 -11.77 1.93 -7.52
N GLY A 140 -10.83 2.62 -6.88
CA GLY A 140 -9.40 2.33 -7.04
C GLY A 140 -9.03 0.94 -6.53
N ILE A 141 -9.60 0.55 -5.38
CA ILE A 141 -9.43 -0.80 -4.81
C ILE A 141 -10.06 -1.84 -5.74
N GLU A 142 -11.27 -1.58 -6.25
CA GLU A 142 -11.99 -2.47 -7.16
C GLU A 142 -11.18 -2.79 -8.41
N ASN A 143 -10.81 -1.75 -9.16
CA ASN A 143 -10.06 -1.90 -10.40
C ASN A 143 -8.72 -2.62 -10.16
N CYS A 144 -8.07 -2.34 -9.03
CA CYS A 144 -6.82 -3.01 -8.68
C CYS A 144 -7.05 -4.48 -8.35
N ALA A 145 -8.09 -4.80 -7.59
CA ALA A 145 -8.44 -6.17 -7.24
C ALA A 145 -8.77 -7.00 -8.49
N GLU A 146 -9.55 -6.44 -9.43
CA GLU A 146 -9.83 -7.06 -10.72
C GLU A 146 -8.55 -7.35 -11.51
N SER A 147 -7.61 -6.39 -11.59
CA SER A 147 -6.32 -6.58 -12.26
C SER A 147 -5.53 -7.75 -11.67
N TYR A 148 -5.42 -7.82 -10.34
CA TYR A 148 -4.71 -8.94 -9.67
C TYR A 148 -5.41 -10.28 -9.90
N LEU A 149 -6.74 -10.30 -10.01
CA LEU A 149 -7.49 -11.51 -10.32
C LEU A 149 -7.28 -11.97 -11.77
N GLU A 150 -7.24 -11.07 -12.74
CA GLU A 150 -6.91 -11.41 -14.13
C GLU A 150 -5.49 -11.99 -14.24
N GLU A 151 -4.51 -11.40 -13.56
CA GLU A 151 -3.16 -11.96 -13.50
C GLU A 151 -3.12 -13.34 -12.84
N LEU A 152 -3.86 -13.53 -11.73
CA LEU A 152 -3.99 -14.84 -11.08
C LEU A 152 -4.61 -15.88 -12.02
N LYS A 153 -5.67 -15.52 -12.76
CA LYS A 153 -6.32 -16.40 -13.73
C LYS A 153 -5.31 -16.87 -14.78
N GLY A 154 -4.52 -15.95 -15.34
CA GLY A 154 -3.45 -16.27 -16.29
C GLY A 154 -2.44 -17.27 -15.74
N ILE A 155 -1.97 -17.07 -14.49
CA ILE A 155 -1.02 -17.99 -13.84
C ILE A 155 -1.64 -19.39 -13.64
N ILE A 156 -2.92 -19.46 -13.27
CA ILE A 156 -3.61 -20.74 -13.07
C ILE A 156 -3.81 -21.45 -14.41
N ASP A 157 -4.23 -20.73 -15.46
CA ASP A 157 -4.43 -21.29 -16.79
C ASP A 157 -3.13 -21.87 -17.37
N ASP A 158 -2.01 -21.18 -17.13
CA ASP A 158 -0.67 -21.60 -17.57
C ASP A 158 -0.12 -22.83 -16.81
N SER A 159 -0.71 -23.20 -15.66
CA SER A 159 -0.24 -24.33 -14.87
C SER A 159 -0.33 -25.68 -15.57
N ILE A 160 -1.26 -25.83 -16.52
CA ILE A 160 -1.38 -27.04 -17.35
C ILE A 160 -0.17 -27.16 -18.30
N LYS A 161 0.38 -26.03 -18.75
CA LYS A 161 1.44 -25.99 -19.76
C LYS A 161 2.84 -26.08 -19.16
N TYR A 162 3.06 -25.42 -18.02
CA TYR A 162 4.41 -25.25 -17.46
C TYR A 162 4.63 -25.97 -16.11
N GLY A 163 3.57 -26.54 -15.53
CA GLY A 163 3.63 -27.29 -14.28
C GLY A 163 3.64 -26.42 -13.01
N GLU A 164 3.30 -27.03 -11.87
CA GLU A 164 3.02 -26.32 -10.60
C GLU A 164 4.20 -25.49 -10.07
N ARG A 165 5.45 -25.90 -10.30
CA ARG A 165 6.63 -25.24 -9.71
C ARG A 165 6.86 -23.83 -10.26
N MET A 166 6.64 -23.63 -11.56
CA MET A 166 6.80 -22.32 -12.19
C MET A 166 5.69 -21.37 -11.70
N CYS A 167 4.44 -21.84 -11.74
CA CYS A 167 3.28 -21.08 -11.26
C CYS A 167 3.38 -20.67 -9.79
N ASN A 168 3.99 -21.50 -8.92
CA ASN A 168 4.21 -21.11 -7.53
C ASN A 168 5.14 -19.89 -7.39
N THR A 169 6.16 -19.79 -8.26
CA THR A 169 7.10 -18.66 -8.28
C THR A 169 6.39 -17.40 -8.76
N ASP A 170 5.61 -17.50 -9.84
CA ASP A 170 4.84 -16.38 -10.38
C ASP A 170 3.78 -15.90 -9.37
N GLN A 171 3.15 -16.82 -8.64
CA GLN A 171 2.25 -16.48 -7.55
C GLN A 171 2.94 -15.74 -6.40
N ASP A 172 4.14 -16.15 -6.02
CA ASP A 172 4.89 -15.50 -4.94
C ASP A 172 5.27 -14.06 -5.33
N GLU A 173 5.67 -13.84 -6.59
CA GLU A 173 5.90 -12.50 -7.14
C GLU A 173 4.62 -11.65 -7.18
N LEU A 174 3.49 -12.25 -7.61
CA LEU A 174 2.19 -11.60 -7.60
C LEU A 174 1.79 -11.16 -6.18
N LEU A 175 1.97 -12.03 -5.18
CA LEU A 175 1.70 -11.72 -3.77
C LEU A 175 2.61 -10.59 -3.27
N HIS A 176 3.91 -10.63 -3.55
CA HIS A 176 4.83 -9.57 -3.15
C HIS A 176 4.43 -8.19 -3.70
N ARG A 177 4.05 -8.12 -4.99
CA ARG A 177 3.55 -6.88 -5.59
C ARG A 177 2.21 -6.46 -4.99
N LEU A 178 1.31 -7.41 -4.73
CA LEU A 178 0.00 -7.17 -4.12
C LEU A 178 0.14 -6.48 -2.78
N PHE A 179 1.01 -6.98 -1.90
CA PHE A 179 1.18 -6.40 -0.57
C PHE A 179 1.89 -5.04 -0.58
N THR A 180 2.85 -4.86 -1.49
CA THR A 180 3.44 -3.53 -1.74
C THR A 180 2.37 -2.54 -2.19
N THR A 181 1.51 -2.96 -3.13
CA THR A 181 0.40 -2.15 -3.65
C THR A 181 -0.67 -1.89 -2.59
N SER A 182 -0.93 -2.86 -1.72
CA SER A 182 -1.93 -2.76 -0.65
C SER A 182 -1.66 -1.61 0.31
N SER A 183 -0.38 -1.26 0.53
CA SER A 183 0.03 -0.10 1.33
C SER A 183 -0.38 1.24 0.73
N THR A 184 -0.72 1.27 -0.55
CA THR A 184 -1.17 2.48 -1.26
C THR A 184 -2.68 2.69 -1.18
N PHE A 185 -3.43 1.77 -0.57
CA PHE A 185 -4.87 1.88 -0.39
C PHE A 185 -5.25 2.01 1.08
N LYS A 186 -6.27 2.84 1.35
CA LYS A 186 -6.84 2.97 2.69
C LYS A 186 -8.36 3.00 2.63
N LYS A 187 -9.02 2.08 3.35
CA LYS A 187 -10.48 2.13 3.54
C LYS A 187 -10.82 3.40 4.33
N LEU A 188 -11.80 4.14 3.83
CA LEU A 188 -12.21 5.44 4.35
C LEU A 188 -13.00 5.28 5.68
N ARG A 189 -12.37 4.77 6.74
CA ARG A 189 -13.00 4.61 8.07
C ARG A 189 -12.91 5.85 8.96
N PHE A 190 -12.17 6.89 8.56
CA PHE A 190 -11.82 8.00 9.45
C PHE A 190 -12.45 9.38 9.13
N MET A 191 -13.06 9.62 7.97
CA MET A 191 -13.72 10.92 7.74
C MET A 191 -14.99 11.13 8.58
N LYS A 192 -15.63 10.05 9.08
CA LYS A 192 -16.85 10.19 9.90
C LYS A 192 -16.60 10.54 11.36
N LYS A 193 -15.38 10.37 11.89
CA LYS A 193 -15.03 10.84 13.26
C LYS A 193 -14.57 12.30 13.32
N GLN A 194 -14.29 12.93 12.17
CA GLN A 194 -13.78 14.31 12.11
C GLN A 194 -14.86 15.37 11.82
N LYS A 195 -16.15 15.00 11.81
CA LYS A 195 -17.28 15.95 11.66
C LYS A 195 -17.94 16.38 12.98
N ASN A 196 -17.48 15.85 14.12
CA ASN A 196 -18.01 16.20 15.43
C ASN A 196 -16.90 16.80 16.32
N VAL A 197 -16.38 17.96 15.94
CA VAL A 197 -15.85 18.99 16.85
C VAL A 197 -16.17 20.35 16.24
#